data_AF-A0A1H1LET4-F1
#
_entry.id   AF-A0A1H1LET4-F1
#
_cell.length_a   1.000
_cell.length_b   1.000
_cell.length_c   1.000
_cell.angle_alpha   90.00
_cell.angle_beta   90.00
_cell.angle_gamma   90.00
#
_symmetry.space_group_name_H-M   'P 1'
#
loop_
_entity.id
_entity.type
_entity.pdbx_description
1 polymer ?
#
loop_
_entity_poly.entity_id
_entity_poly.type
_entity_poly.pdbx_seq_one_letter_code
_entity_poly.pdbx_strand_id
1 'polypeptide(L)'
;MSLNRYEQALFDYWDKQPDERRHWQAKVVGTARLSAAPGEAARTLERELWEHFTERSPHVPALRELSAGGLRRVSLLNLAEHLLRLWGPPPKPKKPASPPG
;
A
#
# COMPACT_ATOMS: atom_id res chain seq x y z
N MET A 1 -7.25 10.65 -0.22
CA MET A 1 -5.88 10.84 -0.72
C MET A 1 -5.84 10.33 -2.14
N SER A 2 -5.21 11.09 -3.04
CA SER A 2 -4.99 10.64 -4.42
C SER A 2 -3.69 9.83 -4.48
N LEU A 3 -3.66 8.78 -5.30
CA LEU A 3 -2.43 8.04 -5.59
C LEU A 3 -1.59 8.83 -6.59
N ASN A 4 -0.26 8.81 -6.42
CA ASN A 4 0.68 9.29 -7.43
C ASN A 4 0.81 8.27 -8.58
N ARG A 5 1.50 8.64 -9.67
CA ARG A 5 1.63 7.76 -10.85
C ARG A 5 2.27 6.39 -10.58
N TYR A 6 3.22 6.30 -9.64
CA TYR A 6 3.88 5.04 -9.28
C TYR A 6 2.94 4.16 -8.46
N GLU A 7 2.26 4.78 -7.50
CA GLU A 7 1.25 4.14 -6.67
C GLU A 7 0.08 3.60 -7.50
N GLN A 8 -0.42 4.42 -8.43
CA GLN A 8 -1.50 4.03 -9.33
C GLN A 8 -1.08 2.88 -10.25
N ALA A 9 0.09 2.98 -10.88
CA ALA A 9 0.56 1.94 -11.79
C ALA A 9 0.77 0.58 -11.09
N LEU A 10 1.28 0.59 -9.84
CA LEU A 10 1.43 -0.63 -9.06
C LEU A 10 0.07 -1.23 -8.67
N PHE A 11 -0.88 -0.38 -8.29
CA PHE A 11 -2.23 -0.81 -7.96
C PHE A 11 -2.97 -1.40 -9.17
N ASP A 12 -2.90 -0.73 -10.32
CA ASP A 12 -3.52 -1.18 -11.58
C ASP A 12 -2.89 -2.47 -12.10
N TYR A 13 -1.59 -2.65 -11.88
CA TYR A 13 -0.89 -3.88 -12.21
C TYR A 13 -1.47 -5.10 -11.46
N TRP A 14 -1.77 -4.96 -10.17
CA TRP A 14 -2.36 -6.06 -9.39
C TRP A 14 -3.78 -6.41 -9.80
N ASP A 15 -4.54 -5.47 -10.36
CA ASP A 15 -5.88 -5.77 -10.88
C ASP A 15 -5.82 -6.84 -12.00
N LYS A 16 -4.71 -6.87 -12.73
CA LYS A 16 -4.43 -7.84 -13.80
C LYS A 16 -3.73 -9.12 -13.30
N GLN A 17 -3.34 -9.17 -12.02
CA GLN A 17 -2.55 -10.24 -11.40
C GLN A 17 -3.24 -10.71 -10.10
N PRO A 18 -4.30 -11.54 -10.20
CA PRO A 18 -5.15 -11.86 -9.06
C PRO A 18 -4.40 -12.60 -7.94
N ASP A 19 -3.41 -13.43 -8.26
CA ASP A 19 -2.64 -14.15 -7.25
C ASP A 19 -1.70 -13.22 -6.48
N GLU A 20 -1.05 -12.27 -7.16
CA GLU A 20 -0.24 -11.24 -6.49
C GLU A 20 -1.12 -10.34 -5.63
N ARG A 21 -2.30 -9.95 -6.14
CA ARG A 21 -3.27 -9.17 -5.36
C ARG A 21 -3.66 -9.90 -4.08
N ARG A 22 -3.94 -11.20 -4.14
CA ARG A 22 -4.27 -12.02 -2.95
C ARG A 22 -3.10 -12.10 -1.98
N HIS A 23 -1.87 -12.27 -2.48
CA HIS A 23 -0.67 -12.23 -1.65
C HIS A 23 -0.56 -10.90 -0.89
N TRP A 24 -0.75 -9.78 -1.59
CA TRP A 24 -0.71 -8.45 -0.97
C TRP A 24 -1.86 -8.19 0.00
N GLN A 25 -3.07 -8.68 -0.30
CA GLN A 25 -4.19 -8.65 0.64
C GLN A 25 -3.85 -9.35 1.95
N ALA A 26 -3.34 -10.59 1.88
CA ALA A 26 -2.97 -11.35 3.07
C ALA A 26 -1.88 -10.64 3.87
N LYS A 27 -0.88 -10.08 3.19
CA LYS A 27 0.21 -9.33 3.80
C LYS A 27 -0.29 -8.05 4.48
N VAL A 28 -1.12 -7.25 3.82
CA VAL A 28 -1.72 -6.02 4.39
C VAL A 28 -2.53 -6.35 5.65
N VAL A 29 -3.36 -7.40 5.61
CA VAL A 29 -4.12 -7.86 6.79
C VAL A 29 -3.18 -8.30 7.92
N GLY A 30 -2.13 -9.06 7.61
CA GLY A 30 -1.12 -9.48 8.57
C GLY A 30 -0.44 -8.29 9.26
N THR A 31 0.10 -7.35 8.46
CA THR A 31 0.79 -6.16 8.96
C THR A 31 -0.13 -5.27 9.78
N ALA A 32 -1.39 -5.11 9.37
CA ALA A 32 -2.38 -4.32 10.10
C ALA A 32 -2.72 -4.92 11.47
N ARG A 33 -2.74 -6.26 11.59
CA ARG A 33 -3.01 -6.95 12.86
C ARG A 33 -1.84 -6.89 13.84
N LEU A 34 -0.62 -6.90 13.32
CA LEU A 34 0.60 -6.88 14.13
C LEU A 34 0.98 -5.46 14.59
N SER A 35 0.51 -4.43 13.91
CA SER A 35 0.87 -3.04 14.20
C SER A 35 -0.04 -2.44 15.27
N ALA A 36 0.56 -1.78 16.27
CA ALA A 36 -0.18 -1.06 17.31
C ALA A 36 -0.78 0.26 16.80
N ALA A 37 -0.15 0.89 15.80
CA ALA A 37 -0.58 2.14 15.20
C ALA A 37 -0.75 2.04 13.67
N PRO A 38 -1.82 2.62 13.09
CA PRO A 38 -2.04 2.63 11.64
C PRO A 38 -0.88 3.24 10.83
N GLY A 39 -0.22 4.27 11.37
CA GLY A 39 0.93 4.91 10.72
C GLY A 39 2.18 4.03 10.66
N GLU A 40 2.37 3.14 11.64
CA GLU A 40 3.48 2.17 11.62
C GLU A 40 3.23 1.06 10.60
N ALA A 41 1.99 0.58 10.52
CA ALA A 41 1.58 -0.37 9.49
C ALA A 41 1.83 0.19 8.09
N ALA A 42 1.43 1.45 7.86
CA ALA A 42 1.59 2.11 6.57
C ALA A 42 3.06 2.28 6.18
N ARG A 43 3.94 2.68 7.12
CA ARG A 43 5.38 2.78 6.86
C ARG A 43 6.05 1.43 6.62
N THR A 44 5.57 0.38 7.28
CA THR A 44 6.09 -0.98 7.06
C THR A 44 5.71 -1.48 5.67
N LEU A 45 4.44 -1.31 5.30
CA LEU A 45 3.98 -1.63 3.95
C LEU A 45 4.69 -0.79 2.88
N GLU A 46 4.88 0.52 3.10
CA GLU A 46 5.58 1.39 2.13
C GLU A 46 6.96 0.85 1.73
N ARG A 47 7.72 0.31 2.68
CA ARG A 47 9.03 -0.29 2.38
C ARG A 47 8.91 -1.53 1.52
N GLU A 48 8.01 -2.44 1.87
CA GLU A 48 7.79 -3.68 1.11
C GLU A 48 7.20 -3.40 -0.28
N LEU A 49 6.33 -2.41 -0.41
CA LEU A 49 5.79 -1.96 -1.69
C LEU A 49 6.89 -1.43 -2.60
N TRP A 50 7.86 -0.70 -2.04
CA TRP A 50 8.99 -0.20 -2.81
C TRP A 50 9.89 -1.33 -3.31
N GLU A 51 10.16 -2.33 -2.47
CA GLU A 51 10.92 -3.54 -2.86
C GLU A 51 10.22 -4.28 -3.99
N HIS A 52 8.91 -4.49 -3.87
CA HIS A 52 8.13 -5.16 -4.90
C HIS A 52 8.04 -4.37 -6.21
N PHE A 53 7.87 -3.05 -6.13
CA PHE A 53 7.94 -2.19 -7.31
C PHE A 53 9.29 -2.35 -8.01
N THR A 54 10.38 -2.33 -7.25
CA THR A 54 11.75 -2.48 -7.75
C THR A 54 11.97 -3.85 -8.41
N GLU A 55 11.46 -4.92 -7.80
CA GLU A 55 11.55 -6.27 -8.35
C GLU A 55 10.74 -6.42 -9.66
N ARG A 56 9.55 -5.81 -9.72
CA ARG A 56 8.64 -5.94 -10.86
C ARG A 56 8.92 -4.95 -11.99
N SER A 57 9.55 -3.80 -11.72
CA SER A 57 9.76 -2.75 -12.72
C SER A 57 10.52 -3.18 -13.98
N PRO A 58 11.50 -4.11 -13.95
CA PRO A 58 12.15 -4.57 -15.18
C PRO A 58 11.24 -5.42 -16.08
N HIS A 59 10.25 -6.09 -15.49
CA HIS A 59 9.43 -7.10 -16.15
C HIS A 59 8.05 -6.59 -16.58
N VAL A 60 7.54 -5.58 -15.89
CA VAL A 60 6.19 -5.04 -16.14
C VAL A 60 6.31 -3.74 -16.94
N PRO A 61 5.85 -3.69 -18.21
CA PRO A 61 6.04 -2.51 -19.07
C PRO A 61 5.59 -1.18 -18.45
N ALA A 62 4.41 -1.17 -17.82
CA ALA A 62 3.87 0.04 -17.17
C ALA A 62 4.74 0.55 -16.01
N LEU A 63 5.39 -0.35 -15.26
CA LEU A 63 6.31 0.02 -14.17
C LEU A 63 7.69 0.37 -14.73
N ARG A 64 8.12 -0.30 -15.78
CA ARG A 64 9.41 -0.08 -16.47
C ARG A 64 9.53 1.34 -16.98
N GLU A 65 8.48 1.84 -17.65
CA GLU A 65 8.42 3.21 -18.19
C GLU A 65 8.63 4.27 -17.10
N LEU A 66 8.09 4.03 -15.90
CA LEU A 66 8.27 4.92 -14.75
C LEU A 66 9.70 4.89 -14.20
N SER A 67 10.46 3.83 -14.48
CA SER A 67 11.86 3.65 -14.05
C SER A 67 12.89 3.99 -15.14
N ALA A 68 12.46 4.37 -16.35
CA ALA A 68 13.31 4.49 -17.54
C ALA A 68 14.43 5.56 -17.43
N GLY A 69 14.33 6.50 -16.50
CA GLY A 69 15.35 7.52 -16.19
C GLY A 69 16.25 7.18 -14.99
N GLY A 70 16.19 5.93 -14.49
CA GLY A 70 16.83 5.51 -13.25
C GLY A 70 15.82 5.39 -12.11
N LEU A 71 16.00 4.35 -11.28
CA LEU A 71 15.07 4.04 -10.20
C LEU A 71 15.36 4.93 -8.98
N ARG A 72 14.68 6.08 -8.89
CA ARG A 72 14.72 6.94 -7.70
C ARG A 72 13.67 6.47 -6.70
N ARG A 73 14.06 6.28 -5.44
CA ARG A 73 13.12 5.98 -4.35
C ARG A 73 12.03 7.07 -4.28
N VAL A 74 10.78 6.66 -4.39
CA VAL A 74 9.60 7.50 -4.18
C VAL A 74 8.77 6.95 -3.02
N SER A 75 8.04 7.83 -2.35
CA SER A 75 7.11 7.41 -1.30
C SER A 75 5.91 6.70 -1.94
N LEU A 76 5.61 5.50 -1.45
CA LEU A 76 4.39 4.74 -1.74
C LEU A 76 3.43 4.74 -0.54
N LEU A 77 3.54 5.75 0.33
CA LEU A 77 2.79 5.81 1.58
C LEU A 77 1.29 5.99 1.35
N ASN A 78 0.86 6.76 0.34
CA ASN A 78 -0.57 6.92 0.07
C ASN A 78 -1.17 5.59 -0.42
N LEU A 79 -0.43 4.82 -1.20
CA LEU A 79 -0.84 3.46 -1.57
C LEU A 79 -0.94 2.57 -0.33
N ALA A 80 0.08 2.55 0.53
CA ALA A 80 0.06 1.75 1.76
C ALA A 80 -1.18 2.09 2.63
N GLU A 81 -1.46 3.37 2.85
CA GLU A 81 -2.65 3.81 3.57
C GLU A 81 -3.95 3.45 2.86
N HIS A 82 -3.98 3.57 1.53
CA HIS A 82 -5.14 3.19 0.73
C HIS A 82 -5.45 1.69 0.88
N LEU A 83 -4.42 0.83 0.78
CA LEU A 83 -4.57 -0.61 0.96
C LEU A 83 -5.01 -0.98 2.37
N LEU A 84 -4.49 -0.32 3.41
CA LEU A 84 -4.94 -0.52 4.78
C LEU A 84 -6.41 -0.16 4.98
N ARG A 85 -6.92 0.87 4.29
CA ARG A 85 -8.35 1.21 4.33
C ARG A 85 -9.20 0.23 3.52
N LEU A 86 -8.67 -0.29 2.41
CA LEU A 86 -9.40 -1.15 1.48
C LEU A 86 -9.47 -2.61 1.94
N TRP A 87 -8.37 -3.13 2.47
CA TRP A 87 -8.21 -4.55 2.83
C TRP A 87 -7.93 -4.78 4.32
N GLY A 88 -7.51 -3.74 5.05
CA GLY A 88 -7.25 -3.85 6.47
C GLY A 88 -8.53 -4.07 7.29
N PRO A 89 -8.38 -4.44 8.58
CA PRO A 89 -9.53 -4.59 9.46
C PRO A 89 -10.28 -3.26 9.59
N PRO A 90 -11.61 -3.30 9.76
CA PRO A 90 -12.40 -2.08 9.90
C PRO A 90 -11.88 -1.25 11.07
N PRO A 91 -11.83 0.09 10.94
CA PRO A 91 -11.36 0.96 12.01
C PRO A 91 -12.21 0.73 13.26
N LYS A 92 -11.56 0.59 14.41
CA LYS A 92 -12.29 0.46 15.69
C LYS A 92 -13.20 1.69 15.85
N PRO A 93 -14.49 1.51 16.21
CA PRO A 93 -15.38 2.62 16.41
C PRO A 93 -14.78 3.56 17.47
N LYS A 94 -14.58 4.83 17.11
CA LYS A 94 -14.25 5.86 18.09
C LYS A 94 -15.44 5.97 19.03
N LYS A 95 -15.26 5.60 20.30
CA LYS A 95 -16.26 5.89 21.33
C LYS A 95 -16.54 7.41 21.26
N PRO A 96 -17.79 7.85 21.08
CA PRO A 96 -18.10 9.26 21.16
C PRO A 96 -17.65 9.75 22.54
N ALA A 97 -16.83 10.79 22.55
CA ALA A 97 -16.47 11.47 23.78
C ALA A 97 -17.78 11.96 24.42
N SER A 98 -18.13 11.43 25.59
CA SER A 98 -19.27 11.91 26.35
C SER A 98 -19.15 13.42 26.53
N PRO A 99 -20.20 14.21 26.26
CA PRO A 99 -20.18 15.63 26.57
C PRO A 99 -20.00 15.81 28.08
N PRO A 100 -19.22 16.81 28.54
CA PRO A 100 -19.24 17.18 29.95
C PRO A 100 -20.66 17.69 30.28
N GLY A 101 -21.28 17.08 31.30
CA GLY A 101 -22.53 17.53 31.90
C GLY A 101 -22.32 18.58 32.98
#